data_AF-A0A7Y7Y0M2-F1
#
_entry.id   AF-A0A7Y7Y0M2-F1
#
_cell.length_a   1.000
_cell.length_b   1.000
_cell.length_c   1.000
_cell.angle_alpha   90.00
_cell.angle_beta   90.00
_cell.angle_gamma   90.00
#
_symmetry.space_group_name_H-M   'P 1'
#
loop_
_entity.id
_entity.type
_entity.pdbx_description
1 polymer ?
#
loop_
_entity_poly.entity_id
_entity_poly.type
_entity_poly.pdbx_seq_one_letter_code
_entity_poly.pdbx_strand_id
1 'polypeptide(L)'
;MNAPVAGAAERVFAQFLDLERLTRAARTTEQLAYSLVNDGQALFGFRHAALLIAGKVRAVTGVSSVEPNAPFVAFVEQAVAQIFKLERAKPATVVPMDAFSASVREDWQSLSATQVFWLPLLDHKGEVFGGIWFARDNPWNPSEQVLLAQLGDTYSHAWLALQPRRPWRLRLTRKRQVLLVALALLSLLIPVRQSVLAPAEVVPLAGRVVAAPLDGVVAEFLVKPNQAVKTGDLLVRFESTTLKAQADVAQRALGVAEAELKANAQRAFADAESSSKIDLLAARVEQKRAERDYAAELLKRSEVRAERDGIAVFADAERWTGKPVQTGERLMEIADPSQAELRIELAVGDAIALESDAEVALFLDSDPLQRHSARLERVAYEAQSTAAGQLAYRLDAGFTDSPPPRIGLRGTAKIFGQRAPLALYLLRRPLAGLRQSVGL
;
A
#
# COMPACT_ATOMS: atom_id res chain seq x y z
N MET A 1 -14.96 38.78 -83.78
CA MET A 1 -15.52 39.25 -82.49
C MET A 1 -15.40 38.11 -81.49
N ASN A 2 -14.71 38.33 -80.37
CA ASN A 2 -14.95 37.72 -79.07
C ASN A 2 -14.10 38.50 -78.06
N ALA A 3 -14.75 39.25 -77.18
CA ALA A 3 -14.10 39.98 -76.10
C ALA A 3 -13.37 39.00 -75.15
N PRO A 4 -12.21 39.36 -74.58
CA PRO A 4 -11.57 38.52 -73.58
C PRO A 4 -12.52 38.38 -72.39
N VAL A 5 -12.87 37.13 -72.07
CA VAL A 5 -13.71 36.80 -70.92
C VAL A 5 -12.93 37.16 -69.66
N ALA A 6 -13.22 38.33 -69.07
CA ALA A 6 -12.70 38.71 -67.77
C ALA A 6 -13.03 37.62 -66.74
N GLY A 7 -12.07 37.21 -65.90
CA GLY A 7 -12.30 36.19 -64.88
C GLY A 7 -11.96 34.74 -65.28
N ALA A 8 -11.38 34.48 -66.44
CA ALA A 8 -11.02 33.10 -66.85
C ALA A 8 -9.82 32.55 -66.04
N ALA A 9 -8.77 33.36 -65.87
CA ALA A 9 -7.58 32.97 -65.11
C ALA A 9 -7.89 32.82 -63.62
N GLU A 10 -8.72 33.72 -63.06
CA GLU A 10 -9.17 33.69 -61.68
C GLU A 10 -10.01 32.43 -61.38
N ARG A 11 -10.84 31.99 -62.33
CA ARG A 11 -11.61 30.74 -62.22
C ARG A 11 -10.72 29.49 -62.24
N VAL A 12 -9.76 29.43 -63.16
CA VAL A 12 -8.77 28.32 -63.23
C VAL A 12 -7.94 28.26 -61.95
N PHE A 13 -7.51 29.41 -61.43
CA PHE A 13 -6.77 29.49 -60.18
C PHE A 13 -7.62 29.09 -58.96
N ALA A 14 -8.89 29.51 -58.90
CA ALA A 14 -9.81 29.08 -57.85
C ALA A 14 -10.04 27.56 -57.86
N GLN A 15 -10.20 26.95 -59.05
CA GLN A 15 -10.31 25.49 -59.20
C GLN A 15 -9.03 24.76 -58.76
N PHE A 16 -7.86 25.32 -59.07
CA PHE A 16 -6.57 24.79 -58.61
C PHE A 16 -6.46 24.79 -57.08
N LEU A 17 -6.81 25.91 -56.42
CA LEU A 17 -6.79 26.01 -54.97
C LEU A 17 -7.80 25.07 -54.30
N ASP A 18 -8.98 24.89 -54.91
CA ASP A 18 -9.97 23.93 -54.40
C ASP A 18 -9.47 22.49 -54.49
N LEU A 19 -8.76 22.14 -55.58
CA LEU A 19 -8.12 20.83 -55.74
C LEU A 19 -7.07 20.57 -54.64
N GLU A 20 -6.23 21.55 -54.31
CA GLU A 20 -5.28 21.45 -53.20
C GLU A 20 -5.98 21.30 -51.85
N ARG A 21 -7.10 22.00 -51.65
CA ARG A 21 -7.91 21.93 -50.43
C ARG A 21 -8.54 20.55 -50.28
N LEU A 22 -9.14 20.01 -51.34
CA LEU A 22 -9.73 18.66 -51.36
C LEU A 22 -8.70 17.58 -51.10
N THR A 23 -7.53 17.68 -51.73
CA THR A 23 -6.40 16.77 -51.51
C THR A 23 -5.99 16.73 -50.04
N ARG A 24 -5.83 17.90 -49.40
CA ARG A 24 -5.46 17.99 -47.97
C ARG A 24 -6.58 17.59 -47.01
N ALA A 25 -7.85 17.64 -47.46
CA ALA A 25 -9.01 17.27 -46.66
C ALA A 25 -9.29 15.76 -46.64
N ALA A 26 -8.65 14.97 -47.51
CA ALA A 26 -8.79 13.52 -47.54
C ALA A 26 -8.38 12.90 -46.18
N ARG A 27 -9.17 11.93 -45.69
CA ARG A 27 -8.96 11.30 -44.37
C ARG A 27 -8.33 9.92 -44.44
N THR A 28 -8.38 9.28 -45.61
CA THR A 28 -7.82 7.95 -45.85
C THR A 28 -6.99 7.94 -47.12
N THR A 29 -6.04 7.01 -47.21
CA THR A 29 -5.19 6.85 -48.39
C THR A 29 -6.00 6.44 -49.63
N GLU A 30 -7.09 5.69 -49.46
CA GLU A 30 -8.00 5.32 -50.55
C GLU A 30 -8.79 6.52 -51.10
N GLN A 31 -9.33 7.36 -50.21
CA GLN A 31 -10.03 8.59 -50.58
C GLN A 31 -9.07 9.56 -51.30
N LEU A 32 -7.85 9.70 -50.77
CA LEU A 32 -6.82 10.51 -51.42
C LEU A 32 -6.47 9.93 -52.79
N ALA A 33 -6.20 8.62 -52.90
CA ALA A 33 -5.85 7.97 -54.16
C ALA A 33 -6.90 8.21 -55.25
N TYR A 34 -8.18 8.13 -54.89
CA TYR A 34 -9.28 8.44 -55.81
C TYR A 34 -9.27 9.92 -56.25
N SER A 35 -9.13 10.85 -55.30
CA SER A 35 -9.08 12.30 -55.59
C SER A 35 -7.94 12.65 -56.54
N LEU A 36 -6.74 12.09 -56.31
CA LEU A 36 -5.53 12.37 -57.10
C LEU A 36 -5.65 12.01 -58.59
N VAL A 37 -6.45 11.00 -58.93
CA VAL A 37 -6.60 10.53 -60.32
C VAL A 37 -7.89 11.00 -61.00
N ASN A 38 -8.83 11.62 -60.27
CA ASN A 38 -10.12 12.04 -60.83
C ASN A 38 -10.33 13.56 -60.76
N ASP A 39 -10.05 14.21 -59.64
CA ASP A 39 -10.51 15.58 -59.39
C ASP A 39 -9.77 16.62 -60.27
N GLY A 40 -8.54 16.32 -60.69
CA GLY A 40 -7.77 17.16 -61.60
C GLY A 40 -8.23 17.11 -63.07
N GLN A 41 -9.15 16.22 -63.43
CA GLN A 41 -9.51 15.97 -64.84
C GLN A 41 -10.13 17.21 -65.50
N ALA A 42 -11.00 17.92 -64.78
CA ALA A 42 -11.66 19.13 -65.30
C ALA A 42 -10.67 20.29 -65.57
N LEU A 43 -9.54 20.32 -64.85
CA LEU A 43 -8.55 21.40 -64.92
C LEU A 43 -7.47 21.12 -65.98
N PHE A 44 -7.00 19.88 -66.07
CA PHE A 44 -5.87 19.50 -66.93
C PHE A 44 -6.27 18.68 -68.18
N GLY A 45 -7.54 18.30 -68.30
CA GLY A 45 -8.09 17.65 -69.48
C GLY A 45 -7.46 16.30 -69.83
N PHE A 46 -6.96 15.57 -68.83
CA PHE A 46 -6.41 14.24 -69.08
C PHE A 46 -7.50 13.20 -69.34
N ARG A 47 -7.22 12.25 -70.23
CA ARG A 47 -8.13 11.14 -70.54
C ARG A 47 -8.14 10.11 -69.42
N HIS A 48 -6.95 9.77 -68.94
CA HIS A 48 -6.76 8.88 -67.80
C HIS A 48 -5.50 9.24 -67.05
N ALA A 49 -5.55 9.01 -65.74
CA ALA A 49 -4.46 9.13 -64.81
C ALA A 49 -4.31 7.81 -64.04
N ALA A 50 -3.07 7.43 -63.75
CA ALA A 50 -2.78 6.29 -62.89
C ALA A 50 -1.82 6.70 -61.78
N LEU A 51 -2.21 6.48 -60.52
CA LEU A 51 -1.37 6.72 -59.35
C LEU A 51 -0.54 5.47 -59.06
N LEU A 52 0.77 5.62 -58.94
CA LEU A 52 1.71 4.57 -58.58
C LEU A 52 2.38 4.90 -57.26
N ILE A 53 2.43 3.91 -56.37
CA ILE A 53 3.12 4.00 -55.08
C ILE A 53 4.00 2.77 -54.93
N ALA A 54 5.28 2.97 -54.65
CA ALA A 54 6.28 1.90 -54.62
C ALA A 54 6.27 1.01 -55.89
N GLY A 55 6.05 1.62 -57.06
CA GLY A 55 6.05 0.95 -58.36
C GLY A 55 4.77 0.15 -58.68
N LYS A 56 3.73 0.23 -57.84
CA LYS A 56 2.44 -0.44 -58.06
C LYS A 56 1.30 0.54 -58.25
N VAL A 57 0.43 0.27 -59.23
CA VAL A 57 -0.76 1.11 -59.47
C VAL A 57 -1.74 0.95 -58.31
N ARG A 58 -2.16 2.07 -57.73
CA ARG A 58 -3.08 2.14 -56.59
C ARG A 58 -4.46 2.64 -56.96
N ALA A 59 -4.54 3.54 -57.93
CA ALA A 59 -5.80 4.09 -58.43
C ALA A 59 -5.65 4.45 -59.92
N VAL A 60 -6.75 4.36 -60.64
CA VAL A 60 -6.87 4.76 -62.06
C VAL A 60 -8.15 5.58 -62.22
N THR A 61 -8.13 6.60 -63.07
CA THR A 61 -9.31 7.45 -63.35
C THR A 61 -10.53 6.62 -63.72
N GLY A 62 -11.68 6.95 -63.14
CA GLY A 62 -12.97 6.36 -63.48
C GLY A 62 -13.20 4.92 -63.00
N VAL A 63 -12.27 4.35 -62.22
CA VAL A 63 -12.38 2.97 -61.71
C VAL A 63 -12.41 2.97 -60.18
N SER A 64 -13.34 2.22 -59.58
CA SER A 64 -13.50 2.10 -58.12
C SER A 64 -12.49 1.17 -57.46
N SER A 65 -12.05 0.12 -58.16
CA SER A 65 -11.04 -0.84 -57.70
C SER A 65 -10.10 -1.25 -58.82
N VAL A 66 -8.79 -1.13 -58.61
CA VAL A 66 -7.79 -1.50 -59.62
C VAL A 66 -7.59 -3.01 -59.65
N GLU A 67 -7.78 -3.62 -60.82
CA GLU A 67 -7.43 -5.01 -61.06
C GLU A 67 -5.94 -5.17 -61.38
N PRO A 68 -5.15 -5.91 -60.58
CA PRO A 68 -3.68 -5.98 -60.77
C PRO A 68 -3.22 -6.56 -62.10
N ASN A 69 -4.05 -7.39 -62.74
CA ASN A 69 -3.71 -8.07 -64.00
C ASN A 69 -4.30 -7.36 -65.23
N ALA A 70 -4.89 -6.18 -65.08
CA ALA A 70 -5.41 -5.43 -66.22
C ALA A 70 -4.25 -5.02 -67.16
N PRO A 71 -4.40 -5.16 -68.50
CA PRO A 71 -3.35 -4.81 -69.46
C PRO A 71 -2.80 -3.38 -69.29
N PHE A 72 -3.68 -2.42 -69.03
CA PHE A 72 -3.29 -1.02 -68.78
C PHE A 72 -2.44 -0.85 -67.51
N VAL A 73 -2.75 -1.59 -66.44
CA VAL A 73 -1.98 -1.56 -65.18
C VAL A 73 -0.58 -2.12 -65.41
N ALA A 74 -0.48 -3.28 -66.05
CA ALA A 74 0.80 -3.91 -66.38
C ALA A 74 1.66 -3.00 -67.26
N PHE A 75 1.05 -2.38 -68.27
CA PHE A 75 1.70 -1.38 -69.13
C PHE A 75 2.26 -0.20 -68.32
N VAL A 76 1.45 0.46 -67.49
CA VAL A 76 1.89 1.64 -66.72
C VAL A 76 2.99 1.28 -65.72
N GLU A 77 2.89 0.13 -65.03
CA GLU A 77 3.94 -0.33 -64.11
C GLU A 77 5.27 -0.57 -64.84
N GLN A 78 5.24 -1.19 -66.02
CA GLN A 78 6.44 -1.43 -66.83
C GLN A 78 7.02 -0.13 -67.42
N ALA A 79 6.17 0.78 -67.90
CA ALA A 79 6.59 2.08 -68.40
C ALA A 79 7.28 2.88 -67.29
N VAL A 80 6.66 3.00 -66.11
CA VAL A 80 7.28 3.70 -64.99
C VAL A 80 8.59 3.04 -64.55
N ALA A 81 8.68 1.71 -64.50
CA ALA A 81 9.93 1.03 -64.21
C ALA A 81 11.07 1.39 -65.21
N GLN A 82 10.75 1.62 -66.49
CA GLN A 82 11.72 2.10 -67.47
C GLN A 82 12.09 3.57 -67.26
N ILE A 83 11.16 4.45 -66.88
CA ILE A 83 11.45 5.84 -66.52
C ILE A 83 12.49 5.91 -65.39
N PHE A 84 12.35 5.05 -64.38
CA PHE A 84 13.32 4.94 -63.27
C PHE A 84 14.70 4.46 -63.75
N LYS A 85 14.78 3.49 -64.66
CA LYS A 85 16.06 3.02 -65.24
C LYS A 85 16.74 4.06 -66.11
N LEU A 86 15.97 4.93 -66.76
CA LEU A 86 16.47 6.01 -67.61
C LEU A 86 16.86 7.26 -66.82
N GLU A 87 16.83 7.21 -65.48
CA GLU A 87 17.07 8.33 -64.57
C GLU A 87 16.17 9.57 -64.82
N ARG A 88 15.04 9.37 -65.51
CA ARG A 88 14.04 10.41 -65.80
C ARG A 88 12.92 10.46 -64.76
N ALA A 89 13.13 9.85 -63.60
CA ALA A 89 12.14 9.84 -62.52
C ALA A 89 11.97 11.22 -61.84
N LYS A 90 12.94 12.13 -61.98
CA LYS A 90 12.87 13.55 -61.58
C LYS A 90 13.57 14.40 -62.65
N PRO A 91 13.08 15.60 -63.01
CA PRO A 91 11.87 16.29 -62.53
C PRO A 91 10.56 15.80 -63.18
N ALA A 92 9.44 16.41 -62.83
CA ALA A 92 8.17 16.22 -63.54
C ALA A 92 8.35 16.57 -65.03
N THR A 93 7.98 15.66 -65.93
CA THR A 93 8.35 15.80 -67.34
C THR A 93 7.36 15.14 -68.28
N VAL A 94 7.29 15.67 -69.51
CA VAL A 94 6.60 15.00 -70.62
C VAL A 94 7.50 13.88 -71.10
N VAL A 95 6.97 12.65 -71.09
CA VAL A 95 7.76 11.48 -71.45
C VAL A 95 7.61 11.20 -72.94
N PRO A 96 8.71 11.18 -73.72
CA PRO A 96 8.60 10.93 -75.14
C PRO A 96 8.49 9.41 -75.40
N MET A 97 7.59 9.02 -76.29
CA MET A 97 7.27 7.61 -76.55
C MET A 97 8.47 6.81 -77.08
N ASP A 98 9.37 7.46 -77.82
CA ASP A 98 10.59 6.90 -78.38
C ASP A 98 11.62 6.43 -77.33
N ALA A 99 11.53 6.94 -76.10
CA ALA A 99 12.41 6.55 -75.00
C ALA A 99 12.14 5.14 -74.46
N PHE A 100 11.03 4.50 -74.86
CA PHE A 100 10.62 3.18 -74.35
C PHE A 100 10.98 2.02 -75.27
N SER A 101 11.13 0.83 -74.67
CA SER A 101 11.30 -0.43 -75.41
C SER A 101 10.15 -0.67 -76.41
N ALA A 102 10.39 -1.46 -77.45
CA ALA A 102 9.39 -1.78 -78.47
C ALA A 102 8.05 -2.30 -77.89
N SER A 103 8.09 -3.18 -76.87
CA SER A 103 6.89 -3.72 -76.24
C SER A 103 6.04 -2.64 -75.55
N VAL A 104 6.66 -1.82 -74.70
CA VAL A 104 5.97 -0.71 -74.01
C VAL A 104 5.42 0.33 -75.00
N ARG A 105 6.09 0.55 -76.15
CA ARG A 105 5.57 1.46 -77.19
C ARG A 105 4.31 0.92 -77.87
N GLU A 106 4.27 -0.37 -78.16
CA GLU A 106 3.09 -1.04 -78.73
C GLU A 106 1.92 -1.00 -77.75
N ASP A 107 2.16 -1.35 -76.49
CA ASP A 107 1.16 -1.27 -75.42
C ASP A 107 0.66 0.17 -75.22
N TRP A 108 1.55 1.18 -75.25
CA TRP A 108 1.15 2.57 -75.17
C TRP A 108 0.19 2.94 -76.31
N GLN A 109 0.56 2.65 -77.55
CA GLN A 109 -0.26 2.99 -78.73
C GLN A 109 -1.66 2.37 -78.65
N SER A 110 -1.79 1.18 -78.05
CA SER A 110 -3.09 0.51 -77.89
C SER A 110 -3.87 0.96 -76.65
N LEU A 111 -3.20 1.25 -75.53
CA LEU A 111 -3.83 1.34 -74.21
C LEU A 111 -3.84 2.75 -73.62
N SER A 112 -3.08 3.71 -74.17
CA SER A 112 -2.93 5.05 -73.60
C SER A 112 -3.04 6.17 -74.65
N ALA A 113 -3.21 7.41 -74.19
CA ALA A 113 -3.26 8.59 -75.05
C ALA A 113 -1.84 9.03 -75.46
N THR A 114 -1.71 9.78 -76.55
CA THR A 114 -0.42 10.04 -77.23
C THR A 114 0.58 10.84 -76.40
N GLN A 115 0.11 11.74 -75.53
CA GLN A 115 0.96 12.64 -74.73
C GLN A 115 0.88 12.28 -73.25
N VAL A 116 2.00 11.89 -72.66
CA VAL A 116 2.09 11.50 -71.25
C VAL A 116 2.96 12.46 -70.47
N PHE A 117 2.46 12.86 -69.31
CA PHE A 117 3.19 13.60 -68.30
C PHE A 117 3.39 12.72 -67.07
N TRP A 118 4.65 12.56 -66.68
CA TRP A 118 5.04 11.88 -65.45
C TRP A 118 5.21 12.92 -64.34
N LEU A 119 4.39 12.82 -63.30
CA LEU A 119 4.47 13.64 -62.09
C LEU A 119 5.03 12.82 -60.93
N PRO A 120 6.33 12.95 -60.57
CA PRO A 120 6.88 12.23 -59.42
C PRO A 120 6.35 12.77 -58.10
N LEU A 121 6.11 11.85 -57.15
CA LEU A 121 5.81 12.18 -55.76
C LEU A 121 7.07 11.99 -54.91
N LEU A 122 7.48 13.06 -54.24
CA LEU A 122 8.77 13.16 -53.54
C LEU A 122 8.58 13.12 -52.03
N ASP A 123 9.44 12.38 -51.34
CA ASP A 123 9.45 12.37 -49.89
C ASP A 123 10.12 13.62 -49.30
N HIS A 124 10.13 13.74 -47.98
CA HIS A 124 10.76 14.88 -47.29
C HIS A 124 12.30 14.95 -47.46
N LYS A 125 12.93 13.91 -48.01
CA LYS A 125 14.36 13.87 -48.38
C LYS A 125 14.56 14.12 -49.87
N GLY A 126 13.47 14.36 -50.61
CA GLY A 126 13.47 14.56 -52.04
C GLY A 126 13.48 13.26 -52.84
N GLU A 127 13.27 12.07 -52.25
CA GLU A 127 13.27 10.78 -52.95
C GLU A 127 11.93 10.40 -53.56
N VAL A 128 11.91 9.78 -54.75
CA VAL A 128 10.65 9.37 -55.39
C VAL A 128 10.10 8.14 -54.67
N PHE A 129 8.94 8.27 -54.02
CA PHE A 129 8.22 7.12 -53.42
C PHE A 129 7.05 6.64 -54.29
N GLY A 130 6.65 7.45 -55.27
CA GLY A 130 5.54 7.19 -56.17
C GLY A 130 5.47 8.24 -57.28
N GLY A 131 4.40 8.21 -58.05
CA GLY A 131 4.15 9.20 -59.08
C GLY A 131 2.81 9.00 -59.75
N ILE A 132 2.39 9.99 -60.52
CA ILE A 132 1.14 9.94 -61.29
C ILE A 132 1.48 10.00 -62.78
N TRP A 133 0.93 9.05 -63.51
CA TRP A 133 0.95 9.00 -64.97
C TRP A 133 -0.28 9.71 -65.49
N PHE A 134 -0.15 10.90 -66.07
CA PHE A 134 -1.24 11.61 -66.73
C PHE A 134 -1.13 11.45 -68.25
N ALA A 135 -2.20 11.02 -68.91
CA ALA A 135 -2.22 10.83 -70.35
C ALA A 135 -3.35 11.62 -71.01
N ARG A 136 -3.05 12.31 -72.11
CA ARG A 136 -4.04 13.04 -72.93
C ARG A 136 -3.62 13.08 -74.40
N ASP A 137 -4.53 13.45 -75.30
CA ASP A 137 -4.24 13.47 -76.75
C ASP A 137 -3.56 14.78 -77.21
N ASN A 138 -3.70 15.84 -76.41
CA ASN A 138 -3.14 17.17 -76.70
C ASN A 138 -1.78 17.40 -75.99
N PRO A 139 -0.82 18.14 -76.59
CA PRO A 139 0.48 18.40 -75.99
C PRO A 139 0.36 19.23 -74.70
N TRP A 140 1.23 18.96 -73.72
CA TRP A 140 1.28 19.65 -72.42
C TRP A 140 1.88 21.06 -72.51
N ASN A 141 1.13 22.09 -72.10
CA ASN A 141 1.61 23.47 -72.10
C ASN A 141 2.62 23.69 -70.96
N PRO A 142 3.75 24.40 -71.16
CA PRO A 142 4.68 24.75 -70.09
C PRO A 142 4.04 25.29 -68.82
N SER A 143 3.02 26.15 -68.92
CA SER A 143 2.33 26.69 -67.74
C SER A 143 1.56 25.63 -66.94
N GLU A 144 0.96 24.65 -67.62
CA GLU A 144 0.26 23.54 -66.97
C GLU A 144 1.26 22.60 -66.28
N GLN A 145 2.44 22.39 -66.87
CA GLN A 145 3.49 21.56 -66.29
C GLN A 145 3.98 22.14 -64.95
N VAL A 146 4.11 23.46 -64.85
CA VAL A 146 4.44 24.15 -63.59
C VAL A 146 3.35 23.96 -62.55
N LEU A 147 2.07 24.09 -62.94
CA LEU A 147 0.94 23.87 -62.04
C LEU A 147 0.85 22.41 -61.56
N LEU A 148 1.08 21.44 -62.45
CA LEU A 148 1.11 20.02 -62.10
C LEU A 148 2.27 19.69 -61.16
N ALA A 149 3.45 20.27 -61.40
CA ALA A 149 4.60 20.11 -60.50
C ALA A 149 4.27 20.63 -59.09
N GLN A 150 3.65 21.81 -58.98
CA GLN A 150 3.20 22.38 -57.71
C GLN A 150 2.14 21.50 -57.01
N LEU A 151 1.21 20.91 -57.77
CA LEU A 151 0.26 19.93 -57.21
C LEU A 151 0.96 18.66 -56.74
N GLY A 152 2.00 18.22 -57.44
CA GLY A 152 2.83 17.09 -57.04
C GLY A 152 3.37 17.23 -55.62
N ASP A 153 3.80 18.43 -55.24
CA ASP A 153 4.27 18.71 -53.87
C ASP A 153 3.13 18.59 -52.85
N THR A 154 1.97 19.18 -53.15
CA THR A 154 0.77 19.08 -52.30
C THR A 154 0.29 17.63 -52.16
N TYR A 155 0.31 16.86 -53.25
CA TYR A 155 -0.05 15.44 -53.30
C TYR A 155 0.91 14.60 -52.47
N SER A 156 2.22 14.86 -52.61
CA SER A 156 3.27 14.18 -51.86
C SER A 156 3.11 14.40 -50.36
N HIS A 157 2.88 15.65 -49.95
CA HIS A 157 2.67 16.01 -48.56
C HIS A 157 1.41 15.36 -47.97
N ALA A 158 0.28 15.41 -48.68
CA ALA A 158 -0.97 14.78 -48.24
C ALA A 158 -0.83 13.26 -48.10
N TRP A 159 -0.15 12.60 -49.04
CA TRP A 159 0.08 11.15 -48.99
C TRP A 159 0.93 10.74 -47.80
N LEU A 160 2.03 11.45 -47.53
CA LEU A 160 2.91 11.17 -46.39
C LEU A 160 2.25 11.46 -45.04
N ALA A 161 1.32 12.42 -44.97
CA ALA A 161 0.56 12.70 -43.75
C ALA A 161 -0.41 11.55 -43.39
N LEU A 162 -0.97 10.87 -44.39
CA LEU A 162 -1.92 9.77 -44.22
C LEU A 162 -1.27 8.38 -44.17
N GLN A 163 0.00 8.24 -44.56
CA GLN A 163 0.73 6.99 -44.32
C GLN A 163 0.86 6.75 -42.81
N PRO A 164 0.62 5.53 -42.32
CA PRO A 164 0.77 5.21 -40.92
C PRO A 164 2.24 5.35 -40.51
N ARG A 165 2.62 6.53 -40.03
CA ARG A 165 3.84 6.70 -39.24
C ARG A 165 3.72 5.71 -38.09
N ARG A 166 4.66 4.77 -37.97
CA ARG A 166 4.74 3.85 -36.83
C ARG A 166 4.57 4.72 -35.58
N PRO A 167 3.45 4.62 -34.84
CA PRO A 167 3.26 5.48 -33.69
C PRO A 167 4.38 5.15 -32.72
N TRP A 168 4.92 6.18 -32.06
CA TRP A 168 5.91 6.04 -31.01
C TRP A 168 5.25 5.40 -29.78
N ARG A 169 4.89 4.13 -29.90
CA ARG A 169 4.51 3.27 -28.79
C ARG A 169 5.80 2.60 -28.35
N LEU A 170 6.16 2.75 -27.07
CA LEU A 170 7.13 1.92 -26.38
C LEU A 170 6.67 0.45 -26.50
N ARG A 171 7.00 -0.20 -27.63
CA ARG A 171 6.82 -1.64 -27.80
C ARG A 171 7.84 -2.31 -26.90
N LEU A 172 7.45 -2.57 -25.66
CA LEU A 172 8.11 -3.58 -24.84
C LEU A 172 8.04 -4.90 -25.63
N THR A 173 9.18 -5.34 -26.15
CA THR A 173 9.28 -6.64 -26.82
C THR A 173 8.94 -7.75 -25.83
N ARG A 174 8.42 -8.90 -26.30
CA ARG A 174 8.14 -10.07 -25.42
C ARG A 174 9.34 -10.42 -24.53
N LYS A 175 10.57 -10.28 -25.03
CA LYS A 175 11.81 -10.47 -24.26
C LYS A 175 11.92 -9.51 -23.07
N ARG A 176 11.58 -8.22 -23.24
CA ARG A 176 11.56 -7.22 -22.15
C ARG A 176 10.43 -7.48 -21.16
N GLN A 177 9.27 -7.96 -21.61
CA GLN A 177 8.17 -8.35 -20.72
C GLN A 177 8.58 -9.55 -19.84
N VAL A 178 9.16 -10.59 -20.44
CA VAL A 178 9.68 -11.75 -19.70
C VAL A 178 10.75 -11.33 -18.71
N LEU A 179 11.68 -10.44 -19.11
CA LEU A 179 12.71 -9.92 -18.21
C LEU A 179 12.13 -9.16 -17.03
N LEU A 180 11.11 -8.32 -17.26
CA LEU A 180 10.45 -7.57 -16.17
C LEU A 180 9.69 -8.49 -15.22
N VAL A 181 8.98 -9.50 -15.74
CA VAL A 181 8.30 -10.50 -14.93
C VAL A 181 9.32 -11.31 -14.12
N ALA A 182 10.43 -11.72 -14.74
CA ALA A 182 11.50 -12.42 -14.06
C ALA A 182 12.14 -11.56 -12.95
N LEU A 183 12.37 -10.27 -13.21
CA LEU A 183 12.91 -9.34 -12.21
C LEU A 183 11.93 -9.12 -11.06
N ALA A 184 10.63 -9.03 -11.35
CA ALA A 184 9.59 -8.94 -10.32
C ALA A 184 9.54 -10.22 -9.46
N LEU A 185 9.57 -11.41 -10.08
CA LEU A 185 9.65 -12.69 -9.38
C LEU A 185 10.93 -12.83 -8.56
N LEU A 186 12.07 -12.32 -9.05
CA LEU A 186 13.32 -12.32 -8.30
C LEU A 186 13.25 -11.36 -7.10
N SER A 187 12.60 -10.21 -7.24
CA SER A 187 12.44 -9.25 -6.14
C SER A 187 11.63 -9.80 -4.96
N LEU A 188 10.74 -10.76 -5.21
CA LEU A 188 9.97 -11.47 -4.19
C LEU A 188 10.84 -12.35 -3.26
N LEU A 189 12.07 -12.69 -3.67
CA LEU A 189 13.04 -13.44 -2.86
C LEU A 189 13.91 -12.56 -1.96
N ILE A 190 13.81 -11.22 -2.07
CA ILE A 190 14.59 -10.31 -1.24
C ILE A 190 14.16 -10.46 0.24
N PRO A 191 15.09 -10.72 1.17
CA PRO A 191 14.76 -10.90 2.58
C PRO A 191 14.43 -9.56 3.23
N VAL A 192 13.18 -9.41 3.69
CA VAL A 192 12.70 -8.24 4.42
C VAL A 192 12.46 -8.58 5.88
N ARG A 193 12.73 -7.63 6.78
CA ARG A 193 12.48 -7.79 8.22
C ARG A 193 10.97 -7.77 8.45
N GLN A 194 10.41 -8.84 9.01
CA GLN A 194 9.01 -8.85 9.39
C GLN A 194 8.78 -7.95 10.59
N SER A 195 7.63 -7.30 10.66
CA SER A 195 7.20 -6.57 11.85
C SER A 195 5.70 -6.69 12.05
N VAL A 196 5.28 -6.70 13.31
CA VAL A 196 3.87 -6.70 13.69
C VAL A 196 3.62 -5.52 14.62
N LEU A 197 2.41 -4.98 14.55
CA LEU A 197 1.92 -3.92 15.42
C LEU A 197 0.94 -4.53 16.42
N ALA A 198 1.06 -4.14 17.68
CA ALA A 198 0.18 -4.60 18.75
C ALA A 198 -0.02 -3.47 19.78
N PRO A 199 -1.20 -3.38 20.41
CA PRO A 199 -1.41 -2.47 21.53
C PRO A 199 -0.48 -2.84 22.69
N ALA A 200 0.01 -1.82 23.39
CA ALA A 200 0.94 -1.98 24.49
C ALA A 200 0.71 -0.95 25.61
N GLU A 201 1.09 -1.35 26.83
CA GLU A 201 0.96 -0.55 28.04
C GLU A 201 2.27 -0.62 28.84
N VAL A 202 2.69 0.52 29.36
CA VAL A 202 3.85 0.63 30.25
C VAL A 202 3.41 0.20 31.64
N VAL A 203 3.95 -0.91 32.12
CA VAL A 203 3.62 -1.49 33.43
C VAL A 203 4.86 -1.51 34.32
N PRO A 204 4.72 -1.59 35.65
CA PRO A 204 5.89 -1.62 36.51
C PRO A 204 6.67 -2.93 36.39
N LEU A 205 8.00 -2.83 36.36
CA LEU A 205 8.88 -3.99 36.45
C LEU A 205 8.86 -4.51 37.90
N ALA A 206 8.46 -5.76 38.10
CA ALA A 206 8.38 -6.42 39.40
C ALA A 206 7.55 -5.65 40.47
N GLY A 207 6.35 -5.18 40.10
CA GLY A 207 5.38 -4.63 41.03
C GLY A 207 4.95 -5.64 42.12
N ARG A 208 4.75 -5.17 43.36
CA ARG A 208 4.33 -5.99 44.49
C ARG A 208 2.84 -5.78 44.72
N VAL A 209 2.06 -6.83 44.48
CA VAL A 209 0.62 -6.80 44.73
C VAL A 209 0.37 -6.71 46.23
N VAL A 210 -0.40 -5.70 46.62
CA VAL A 210 -0.94 -5.55 47.98
C VAL A 210 -2.38 -6.04 47.95
N ALA A 211 -2.61 -7.18 48.59
CA ALA A 211 -3.91 -7.82 48.68
C ALA A 211 -4.57 -7.58 50.05
N ALA A 212 -5.89 -7.76 50.12
CA ALA A 212 -6.63 -7.71 51.37
C ALA A 212 -6.16 -8.85 52.32
N PRO A 213 -5.72 -8.54 53.55
CA PRO A 213 -5.18 -9.53 54.47
C PRO A 213 -6.27 -10.33 55.22
N LEU A 214 -7.51 -9.85 55.20
CA LEU A 214 -8.68 -10.44 55.85
C LEU A 214 -9.96 -10.01 55.12
N ASP A 215 -11.04 -10.75 55.38
CA ASP A 215 -12.38 -10.42 54.89
C ASP A 215 -12.95 -9.24 55.68
N GLY A 216 -13.44 -8.22 54.98
CA GLY A 216 -14.00 -7.04 55.66
C GLY A 216 -14.38 -5.92 54.71
N VAL A 217 -14.86 -4.82 55.28
CA VAL A 217 -15.20 -3.61 54.52
C VAL A 217 -14.04 -2.63 54.62
N VAL A 218 -13.65 -2.05 53.50
CA VAL A 218 -12.63 -0.99 53.48
C VAL A 218 -13.26 0.28 54.07
N ALA A 219 -12.76 0.74 55.21
CA ALA A 219 -13.24 1.95 55.86
C ALA A 219 -12.63 3.22 55.24
N GLU A 220 -11.33 3.20 54.94
CA GLU A 220 -10.63 4.35 54.36
C GLU A 220 -9.43 3.90 53.51
N PHE A 221 -9.21 4.60 52.40
CA PHE A 221 -8.02 4.50 51.57
C PHE A 221 -7.17 5.75 51.81
N LEU A 222 -6.00 5.60 52.45
CA LEU A 222 -5.19 6.73 52.94
C LEU A 222 -4.14 7.21 51.92
N VAL A 223 -4.00 6.50 50.80
CA VAL A 223 -3.07 6.85 49.72
C VAL A 223 -3.83 7.19 48.44
N LYS A 224 -3.24 8.10 47.65
CA LYS A 224 -3.74 8.48 46.34
C LYS A 224 -3.04 7.68 45.22
N PRO A 225 -3.68 7.50 44.06
CA PRO A 225 -3.02 6.92 42.89
C PRO A 225 -1.73 7.68 42.55
N ASN A 226 -0.67 6.95 42.21
CA ASN A 226 0.66 7.46 41.88
C ASN A 226 1.37 8.21 43.03
N GLN A 227 0.85 8.13 44.26
CA GLN A 227 1.52 8.71 45.43
C GLN A 227 2.74 7.86 45.80
N ALA A 228 3.86 8.53 46.09
CA ALA A 228 5.03 7.88 46.65
C ALA A 228 4.77 7.43 48.10
N VAL A 229 5.13 6.19 48.41
CA VAL A 229 4.97 5.55 49.71
C VAL A 229 6.31 4.98 50.16
N LYS A 230 6.52 4.97 51.47
CA LYS A 230 7.66 4.34 52.14
C LYS A 230 7.21 3.11 52.90
N THR A 231 8.16 2.22 53.14
CA THR A 231 7.97 1.01 53.94
C THR A 231 7.36 1.36 55.30
N GLY A 232 6.25 0.72 55.64
CA GLY A 232 5.50 0.94 56.89
C GLY A 232 4.38 1.98 56.81
N ASP A 233 4.28 2.76 55.72
CA ASP A 233 3.20 3.72 55.51
C ASP A 233 1.84 3.00 55.48
N LEU A 234 0.83 3.61 56.11
CA LEU A 234 -0.53 3.07 56.12
C LEU A 234 -1.21 3.35 54.78
N LEU A 235 -1.68 2.29 54.11
CA LEU A 235 -2.28 2.35 52.79
C LEU A 235 -3.80 2.31 52.85
N VAL A 236 -4.33 1.31 53.56
CA VAL A 236 -5.76 1.02 53.64
C VAL A 236 -6.12 0.65 55.07
N ARG A 237 -7.25 1.14 55.55
CA ARG A 237 -7.82 0.77 56.83
C ARG A 237 -9.17 0.09 56.61
N PHE A 238 -9.33 -1.08 57.22
CA PHE A 238 -10.58 -1.83 57.25
C PHE A 238 -11.45 -1.37 58.42
N GLU A 239 -12.74 -1.63 58.34
CA GLU A 239 -13.66 -1.41 59.45
C GLU A 239 -13.25 -2.31 60.63
N SER A 240 -12.73 -1.68 61.70
CA SER A 240 -12.06 -2.38 62.80
C SER A 240 -12.85 -2.38 64.09
N THR A 241 -14.08 -1.83 64.12
CA THR A 241 -14.86 -1.68 65.36
C THR A 241 -15.10 -3.02 66.06
N THR A 242 -15.47 -4.05 65.31
CA THR A 242 -15.71 -5.40 65.84
C THR A 242 -14.41 -6.08 66.28
N LEU A 243 -13.35 -5.98 65.48
CA LEU A 243 -12.03 -6.53 65.78
C LEU A 243 -11.43 -5.90 67.05
N LYS A 244 -11.59 -4.59 67.22
CA LYS A 244 -11.14 -3.86 68.41
C LYS A 244 -11.90 -4.29 69.65
N ALA A 245 -13.24 -4.39 69.56
CA ALA A 245 -14.06 -4.88 70.66
C ALA A 245 -13.67 -6.32 71.06
N GLN A 246 -13.40 -7.21 70.09
CA GLN A 246 -12.94 -8.57 70.35
C GLN A 246 -11.57 -8.61 71.05
N ALA A 247 -10.61 -7.80 70.59
CA ALA A 247 -9.30 -7.69 71.23
C ALA A 247 -9.42 -7.17 72.68
N ASP A 248 -10.26 -6.16 72.92
CA ASP A 248 -10.51 -5.61 74.26
C ASP A 248 -11.16 -6.65 75.20
N VAL A 249 -12.13 -7.42 74.70
CA VAL A 249 -12.79 -8.51 75.47
C VAL A 249 -11.78 -9.60 75.81
N ALA A 250 -10.98 -10.05 74.85
CA ALA A 250 -9.96 -11.09 75.07
C ALA A 250 -8.88 -10.62 76.07
N GLN A 251 -8.46 -9.36 75.98
CA GLN A 251 -7.52 -8.75 76.93
C GLN A 251 -8.07 -8.74 78.37
N ARG A 252 -9.35 -8.41 78.55
CA ARG A 252 -10.00 -8.45 79.87
C ARG A 252 -10.15 -9.89 80.37
N ALA A 253 -10.52 -10.83 79.52
CA ALA A 253 -10.65 -12.24 79.87
C ALA A 253 -9.31 -12.84 80.34
N LEU A 254 -8.20 -12.49 79.68
CA LEU A 254 -6.86 -12.84 80.13
C LEU A 254 -6.57 -12.26 81.53
N GLY A 255 -6.88 -10.99 81.75
CA GLY A 255 -6.69 -10.35 83.06
C GLY A 255 -7.47 -11.01 84.19
N VAL A 256 -8.68 -11.50 83.92
CA VAL A 256 -9.48 -12.29 84.89
C VAL A 256 -8.79 -13.62 85.19
N ALA A 257 -8.36 -14.36 84.15
CA ALA A 257 -7.68 -15.64 84.34
C ALA A 257 -6.35 -15.50 85.10
N GLU A 258 -5.56 -14.45 84.82
CA GLU A 258 -4.32 -14.16 85.52
C GLU A 258 -4.56 -13.82 87.00
N ALA A 259 -5.62 -13.06 87.29
CA ALA A 259 -6.02 -12.75 88.67
C ALA A 259 -6.50 -14.01 89.42
N GLU A 260 -7.27 -14.89 88.77
CA GLU A 260 -7.71 -16.17 89.34
C GLU A 260 -6.52 -17.08 89.65
N LEU A 261 -5.56 -17.23 88.72
CA LEU A 261 -4.35 -18.00 88.93
C LEU A 261 -3.55 -17.45 90.12
N LYS A 262 -3.33 -16.13 90.18
CA LYS A 262 -2.59 -15.48 91.27
C LYS A 262 -3.28 -15.68 92.62
N ALA A 263 -4.60 -15.52 92.69
CA ALA A 263 -5.36 -15.72 93.92
C ALA A 263 -5.30 -17.18 94.41
N ASN A 264 -5.38 -18.16 93.51
CA ASN A 264 -5.30 -19.58 93.87
C ASN A 264 -3.88 -20.03 94.19
N ALA A 265 -2.87 -19.51 93.50
CA ALA A 265 -1.46 -19.76 93.84
C ALA A 265 -1.13 -19.29 95.26
N GLN A 266 -1.69 -18.15 95.69
CA GLN A 266 -1.56 -17.67 97.07
C GLN A 266 -2.28 -18.57 98.09
N ARG A 267 -3.46 -19.12 97.76
CA ARG A 267 -4.18 -20.05 98.65
C ARG A 267 -3.57 -21.45 98.71
N ALA A 268 -2.94 -21.92 97.63
CA ALA A 268 -2.30 -23.23 97.57
C ALA A 268 -1.12 -23.40 98.55
N PHE A 269 -0.56 -22.31 99.08
CA PHE A 269 0.39 -22.37 100.19
C PHE A 269 -0.24 -22.83 101.51
N ALA A 270 -1.56 -22.69 101.68
CA ALA A 270 -2.29 -23.00 102.92
C ALA A 270 -3.21 -24.24 102.80
N ASP A 271 -3.54 -24.68 101.59
CA ASP A 271 -4.48 -25.77 101.32
C ASP A 271 -3.98 -26.69 100.18
N ALA A 272 -3.85 -27.99 100.48
CA ALA A 272 -3.34 -29.00 99.56
C ALA A 272 -4.27 -29.26 98.36
N GLU A 273 -5.58 -29.05 98.50
CA GLU A 273 -6.53 -29.23 97.38
C GLU A 273 -6.33 -28.14 96.31
N SER A 274 -6.03 -26.91 96.75
CA SER A 274 -5.74 -25.76 95.88
C SER A 274 -4.46 -25.93 95.04
N SER A 275 -3.50 -26.77 95.46
CA SER A 275 -2.29 -27.09 94.68
C SER A 275 -2.60 -27.83 93.37
N SER A 276 -3.59 -28.73 93.37
CA SER A 276 -3.98 -29.50 92.17
C SER A 276 -4.63 -28.67 91.07
N LYS A 277 -5.18 -27.49 91.41
CA LYS A 277 -5.90 -26.60 90.49
C LYS A 277 -4.98 -25.59 89.81
N ILE A 278 -3.74 -25.42 90.28
CA ILE A 278 -2.78 -24.45 89.71
C ILE A 278 -2.47 -24.78 88.26
N ASP A 279 -2.16 -26.04 87.94
CA ASP A 279 -1.78 -26.43 86.59
C ASP A 279 -2.93 -26.20 85.58
N LEU A 280 -4.17 -26.48 85.99
CA LEU A 280 -5.36 -26.20 85.20
C LEU A 280 -5.57 -24.70 84.97
N LEU A 281 -5.40 -23.88 86.00
CA LEU A 281 -5.52 -22.43 85.91
C LEU A 281 -4.39 -21.81 85.06
N ALA A 282 -3.17 -22.34 85.17
CA ALA A 282 -2.05 -21.95 84.33
C ALA A 282 -2.33 -22.27 82.85
N ALA A 283 -2.84 -23.47 82.55
CA ALA A 283 -3.28 -23.84 81.21
C ALA A 283 -4.40 -22.92 80.69
N ARG A 284 -5.34 -22.51 81.54
CA ARG A 284 -6.39 -21.55 81.19
C ARG A 284 -5.84 -20.15 80.89
N VAL A 285 -4.84 -19.67 81.64
CA VAL A 285 -4.16 -18.40 81.35
C VAL A 285 -3.48 -18.46 79.99
N GLU A 286 -2.74 -19.52 79.69
CA GLU A 286 -2.09 -19.68 78.39
C GLU A 286 -3.12 -19.77 77.24
N GLN A 287 -4.25 -20.45 77.44
CA GLN A 287 -5.35 -20.43 76.48
C GLN A 287 -5.87 -19.00 76.23
N LYS A 288 -6.15 -18.24 77.29
CA LYS A 288 -6.63 -16.85 77.16
C LYS A 288 -5.60 -15.91 76.58
N ARG A 289 -4.31 -16.16 76.81
CA ARG A 289 -3.22 -15.40 76.19
C ARG A 289 -3.19 -15.64 74.69
N ALA A 290 -3.30 -16.90 74.25
CA ALA A 290 -3.39 -17.24 72.84
C ALA A 290 -4.62 -16.61 72.16
N GLU A 291 -5.79 -16.62 72.82
CA GLU A 291 -7.01 -15.96 72.31
C GLU A 291 -6.81 -14.44 72.15
N ARG A 292 -6.17 -13.78 73.12
CA ARG A 292 -5.84 -12.35 73.06
C ARG A 292 -4.87 -12.05 71.93
N ASP A 293 -3.78 -12.80 71.83
CA ASP A 293 -2.76 -12.60 70.81
C ASP A 293 -3.34 -12.79 69.40
N TYR A 294 -4.24 -13.76 69.22
CA TYR A 294 -4.98 -13.96 67.98
C TYR A 294 -5.87 -12.75 67.63
N ALA A 295 -6.66 -12.26 68.59
CA ALA A 295 -7.52 -11.09 68.37
C ALA A 295 -6.71 -9.81 68.09
N ALA A 296 -5.57 -9.63 68.75
CA ALA A 296 -4.66 -8.51 68.52
C ALA A 296 -4.01 -8.57 67.13
N GLU A 297 -3.63 -9.76 66.66
CA GLU A 297 -3.08 -9.96 65.32
C GLU A 297 -4.13 -9.71 64.23
N LEU A 298 -5.38 -10.15 64.42
CA LEU A 298 -6.48 -9.81 63.52
C LEU A 298 -6.72 -8.29 63.45
N LEU A 299 -6.72 -7.61 64.59
CA LEU A 299 -6.83 -6.16 64.64
C LEU A 299 -5.67 -5.48 63.90
N LYS A 300 -4.43 -5.97 64.08
CA LYS A 300 -3.26 -5.43 63.37
C LYS A 300 -3.39 -5.60 61.86
N ARG A 301 -3.95 -6.71 61.39
CA ARG A 301 -4.21 -6.96 59.96
C ARG A 301 -5.33 -6.08 59.39
N SER A 302 -6.14 -5.40 60.21
CA SER A 302 -7.11 -4.40 59.70
C SER A 302 -6.42 -3.15 59.10
N GLU A 303 -5.13 -2.95 59.40
CA GLU A 303 -4.30 -1.90 58.85
C GLU A 303 -3.33 -2.48 57.82
N VAL A 304 -3.53 -2.15 56.54
CA VAL A 304 -2.64 -2.57 55.46
C VAL A 304 -1.53 -1.54 55.28
N ARG A 305 -0.28 -1.98 55.41
CA ARG A 305 0.91 -1.11 55.30
C ARG A 305 1.77 -1.48 54.11
N ALA A 306 2.56 -0.51 53.64
CA ALA A 306 3.51 -0.72 52.56
C ALA A 306 4.65 -1.67 52.98
N GLU A 307 4.84 -2.75 52.23
CA GLU A 307 5.96 -3.70 52.42
C GLU A 307 7.29 -3.15 51.90
N ARG A 308 7.25 -2.16 51.00
CA ARG A 308 8.42 -1.55 50.36
C ARG A 308 8.17 -0.10 49.95
N ASP A 309 9.25 0.59 49.63
CA ASP A 309 9.22 1.92 49.04
C ASP A 309 8.78 1.86 47.56
N GLY A 310 8.06 2.87 47.08
CA GLY A 310 7.63 2.95 45.68
C GLY A 310 6.48 3.93 45.45
N ILE A 311 5.73 3.74 44.38
CA ILE A 311 4.48 4.43 44.07
C ILE A 311 3.29 3.46 44.16
N ALA A 312 2.16 3.94 44.66
CA ALA A 312 0.93 3.16 44.73
C ALA A 312 0.17 3.22 43.38
N VAL A 313 0.07 2.08 42.70
CA VAL A 313 -0.56 1.92 41.38
C VAL A 313 -1.92 1.25 41.54
N PHE A 314 -2.98 2.02 41.32
CA PHE A 314 -4.38 1.55 41.30
C PHE A 314 -5.25 2.59 40.57
N ALA A 315 -6.47 2.20 40.16
CA ALA A 315 -7.31 3.04 39.34
C ALA A 315 -7.92 4.24 40.10
N ASP A 316 -8.58 3.97 41.22
CA ASP A 316 -9.31 4.98 42.00
C ASP A 316 -9.55 4.46 43.42
N ALA A 317 -9.38 5.33 44.43
CA ALA A 317 -9.59 5.04 45.84
C ALA A 317 -11.08 5.03 46.19
N GLU A 318 -11.87 5.90 45.54
CA GLU A 318 -13.30 6.10 45.87
C GLU A 318 -14.15 4.85 45.60
N ARG A 319 -13.70 4.01 44.66
CA ARG A 319 -14.35 2.72 44.32
C ARG A 319 -14.21 1.66 45.40
N TRP A 320 -13.26 1.82 46.32
CA TRP A 320 -12.97 0.85 47.37
C TRP A 320 -13.57 1.22 48.71
N THR A 321 -13.63 2.51 49.04
CA THR A 321 -14.21 2.97 50.31
C THR A 321 -15.65 2.51 50.45
N GLY A 322 -15.95 1.77 51.53
CA GLY A 322 -17.25 1.17 51.81
C GLY A 322 -17.52 -0.16 51.08
N LYS A 323 -16.62 -0.63 50.22
CA LYS A 323 -16.76 -1.90 49.49
C LYS A 323 -16.33 -3.09 50.37
N PRO A 324 -17.12 -4.18 50.44
CA PRO A 324 -16.67 -5.44 51.03
C PRO A 324 -15.65 -6.13 50.12
N VAL A 325 -14.57 -6.64 50.70
CA VAL A 325 -13.50 -7.36 50.00
C VAL A 325 -13.18 -8.67 50.69
N GLN A 326 -12.63 -9.62 49.93
CA GLN A 326 -12.22 -10.93 50.43
C GLN A 326 -10.71 -11.02 50.59
N THR A 327 -10.27 -11.88 51.49
CA THR A 327 -8.86 -12.21 51.72
C THR A 327 -8.21 -12.62 50.39
N GLY A 328 -7.11 -11.97 50.03
CA GLY A 328 -6.41 -12.19 48.76
C GLY A 328 -6.90 -11.33 47.59
N GLU A 329 -7.99 -10.57 47.73
CA GLU A 329 -8.43 -9.62 46.70
C GLU A 329 -7.37 -8.53 46.50
N ARG A 330 -6.99 -8.29 45.24
CA ARG A 330 -5.96 -7.30 44.88
C ARG A 330 -6.49 -5.89 45.05
N LEU A 331 -5.93 -5.14 46.00
CA LEU A 331 -6.31 -3.75 46.28
C LEU A 331 -5.49 -2.77 45.44
N MET A 332 -4.17 -2.95 45.43
CA MET A 332 -3.24 -2.10 44.67
C MET A 332 -1.93 -2.83 44.38
N GLU A 333 -1.01 -2.15 43.69
CA GLU A 333 0.36 -2.61 43.47
C GLU A 333 1.33 -1.50 43.86
N ILE A 334 2.38 -1.82 44.60
CA ILE A 334 3.46 -0.87 44.89
C ILE A 334 4.59 -1.16 43.92
N ALA A 335 5.11 -0.14 43.24
CA ALA A 335 6.21 -0.32 42.30
C ALA A 335 7.21 0.84 42.25
N ASP A 336 8.42 0.57 41.78
CA ASP A 336 9.43 1.62 41.58
C ASP A 336 9.14 2.38 40.27
N PRO A 337 8.93 3.71 40.30
CA PRO A 337 8.66 4.49 39.08
C PRO A 337 9.83 4.52 38.09
N SER A 338 11.05 4.19 38.53
CA SER A 338 12.25 4.13 37.67
C SER A 338 12.40 2.78 36.96
N GLN A 339 11.61 1.77 37.35
CA GLN A 339 11.66 0.44 36.77
C GLN A 339 10.32 0.10 36.11
N ALA A 340 10.30 0.20 34.78
CA ALA A 340 9.13 -0.13 33.99
C ALA A 340 9.47 -1.20 32.94
N GLU A 341 8.47 -2.01 32.61
CA GLU A 341 8.48 -2.94 31.50
C GLU A 341 7.32 -2.60 30.55
N LEU A 342 7.42 -3.07 29.32
CA LEU A 342 6.40 -2.92 28.31
C LEU A 342 5.60 -4.21 28.21
N ARG A 343 4.30 -4.13 28.48
CA ARG A 343 3.35 -5.22 28.25
C ARG A 343 2.68 -5.03 26.91
N ILE A 344 2.73 -6.05 26.07
CA ILE A 344 2.20 -6.03 24.70
C ILE A 344 1.18 -7.14 24.55
N GLU A 345 0.04 -6.82 23.95
CA GLU A 345 -1.03 -7.78 23.66
C GLU A 345 -1.08 -8.08 22.15
N LEU A 346 -0.43 -9.16 21.74
CA LEU A 346 -0.33 -9.55 20.33
C LEU A 346 -1.48 -10.48 19.93
N ALA A 347 -2.35 -10.01 19.04
CA ALA A 347 -3.45 -10.81 18.51
C ALA A 347 -2.94 -12.13 17.88
N VAL A 348 -3.62 -13.24 18.16
CA VAL A 348 -3.22 -14.57 17.67
C VAL A 348 -3.11 -14.62 16.14
N GLY A 349 -4.01 -13.94 15.43
CA GLY A 349 -3.98 -13.87 13.95
C GLY A 349 -2.77 -13.13 13.38
N ASP A 350 -2.16 -12.23 14.15
CA ASP A 350 -0.98 -11.47 13.75
C ASP A 350 0.32 -12.07 14.34
N ALA A 351 0.26 -13.18 15.08
CA ALA A 351 1.42 -13.83 15.69
C ALA A 351 2.45 -14.30 14.65
N ILE A 352 3.69 -13.82 14.80
CA ILE A 352 4.87 -14.27 14.02
C ILE A 352 5.81 -15.07 14.90
N ALA A 353 6.73 -15.81 14.29
CA ALA A 353 7.87 -16.35 15.01
C ALA A 353 8.73 -15.20 15.54
N LEU A 354 8.79 -15.07 16.86
CA LEU A 354 9.57 -14.08 17.58
C LEU A 354 10.74 -14.76 18.29
N GLU A 355 11.92 -14.17 18.15
CA GLU A 355 13.10 -14.60 18.91
C GLU A 355 13.07 -13.96 20.29
N SER A 356 13.63 -14.66 21.29
CA SER A 356 14.04 -14.02 22.54
C SER A 356 15.03 -12.89 22.21
N ASP A 357 14.89 -11.72 22.83
CA ASP A 357 15.67 -10.50 22.53
C ASP A 357 15.30 -9.78 21.21
N ALA A 358 14.10 -10.02 20.66
CA ALA A 358 13.60 -9.26 19.52
C ALA A 358 13.52 -7.74 19.82
N GLU A 359 13.86 -6.92 18.81
CA GLU A 359 13.77 -5.47 18.89
C GLU A 359 12.30 -5.03 18.94
N VAL A 360 11.96 -4.14 19.88
CA VAL A 360 10.63 -3.57 20.05
C VAL A 360 10.73 -2.05 20.02
N ALA A 361 9.79 -1.41 19.33
CA ALA A 361 9.64 0.03 19.29
C ALA A 361 8.25 0.41 19.81
N LEU A 362 8.18 1.14 20.92
CA LEU A 362 6.93 1.70 21.44
C LEU A 362 6.74 3.12 20.88
N PHE A 363 5.53 3.38 20.40
CA PHE A 363 5.03 4.71 20.05
C PHE A 363 3.85 5.00 20.98
N LEU A 364 3.99 6.02 21.84
CA LEU A 364 2.97 6.37 22.83
C LEU A 364 1.80 7.07 22.16
N ASP A 365 0.58 6.88 22.69
CA ASP A 365 -0.61 7.59 22.17
C ASP A 365 -0.51 9.10 22.38
N SER A 366 0.20 9.53 23.43
CA SER A 366 0.47 10.94 23.73
C SER A 366 1.57 11.56 22.88
N ASP A 367 2.50 10.75 22.38
CA ASP A 367 3.60 11.19 21.49
C ASP A 367 3.95 10.09 20.48
N PRO A 368 3.20 10.01 19.37
CA PRO A 368 3.38 8.95 18.38
C PRO A 368 4.60 9.14 17.48
N LEU A 369 5.27 10.30 17.53
CA LEU A 369 6.45 10.58 16.72
C LEU A 369 7.74 10.18 17.43
N GLN A 370 7.73 10.14 18.77
CA GLN A 370 8.86 9.69 19.55
C GLN A 370 8.86 8.15 19.68
N ARG A 371 9.97 7.55 19.25
CA ARG A 371 10.21 6.11 19.40
C ARG A 371 10.89 5.84 20.74
N HIS A 372 10.32 4.94 21.54
CA HIS A 372 10.98 4.34 22.70
C HIS A 372 11.43 2.92 22.38
N SER A 373 12.70 2.61 22.67
CA SER A 373 13.31 1.33 22.34
C SER A 373 13.22 0.35 23.50
N ALA A 374 12.79 -0.88 23.20
CA ALA A 374 12.68 -1.98 24.15
C ALA A 374 13.15 -3.30 23.51
N ARG A 375 13.41 -4.31 24.33
CA ARG A 375 13.82 -5.65 23.91
C ARG A 375 12.88 -6.69 24.50
N LEU A 376 12.48 -7.64 23.68
CA LEU A 376 11.55 -8.70 24.07
C LEU A 376 12.22 -9.67 25.04
N GLU A 377 11.68 -9.80 26.24
CA GLU A 377 12.22 -10.70 27.27
C GLU A 377 11.43 -12.00 27.33
N ARG A 378 10.11 -11.91 27.26
CA ARG A 378 9.23 -13.06 27.45
C ARG A 378 8.01 -13.03 26.54
N VAL A 379 7.63 -14.20 26.04
CA VAL A 379 6.37 -14.45 25.33
C VAL A 379 5.59 -15.50 26.12
N ALA A 380 4.34 -15.20 26.47
CA ALA A 380 3.46 -16.16 27.11
C ALA A 380 3.07 -17.27 26.13
N TYR A 381 3.12 -18.53 26.59
CA TYR A 381 2.78 -19.71 25.77
C TYR A 381 1.28 -19.84 25.49
N GLU A 382 0.44 -19.25 26.33
CA GLU A 382 -1.01 -19.34 26.25
C GLU A 382 -1.62 -17.99 25.87
N ALA A 383 -2.56 -18.01 24.94
CA ALA A 383 -3.33 -16.83 24.57
C ALA A 383 -4.41 -16.57 25.62
N GLN A 384 -4.53 -15.33 26.07
CA GLN A 384 -5.53 -14.90 27.05
C GLN A 384 -6.57 -14.00 26.37
N SER A 385 -7.78 -13.99 26.93
CA SER A 385 -8.81 -13.05 26.49
C SER A 385 -8.46 -11.65 26.99
N THR A 386 -8.31 -10.71 26.07
CA THR A 386 -8.08 -9.30 26.40
C THR A 386 -9.35 -8.65 26.93
N ALA A 387 -9.24 -7.44 27.49
CA ALA A 387 -10.41 -6.65 27.91
C ALA A 387 -11.40 -6.37 26.75
N ALA A 388 -10.92 -6.43 25.50
CA ALA A 388 -11.73 -6.29 24.30
C ALA A 388 -12.36 -7.62 23.80
N GLY A 389 -12.16 -8.74 24.51
CA GLY A 389 -12.71 -10.06 24.17
C GLY A 389 -11.99 -10.77 23.02
N GLN A 390 -10.80 -10.31 22.64
CA GLN A 390 -9.98 -10.95 21.60
C GLN A 390 -8.89 -11.82 22.23
N LEU A 391 -8.55 -12.94 21.59
CA LEU A 391 -7.42 -13.75 22.04
C LEU A 391 -6.11 -13.10 21.62
N ALA A 392 -5.25 -12.83 22.60
CA ALA A 392 -3.91 -12.29 22.39
C ALA A 392 -2.87 -13.03 23.24
N TYR A 393 -1.67 -13.19 22.68
CA TYR A 393 -0.49 -13.56 23.45
C TYR A 393 0.00 -12.34 24.21
N ARG A 394 0.37 -12.54 25.47
CA ARG A 394 1.03 -11.51 26.28
C ARG A 394 2.54 -11.59 26.06
N LEU A 395 3.15 -10.46 25.75
CA LEU A 395 4.59 -10.31 25.66
C LEU A 395 5.05 -9.27 26.67
N ASP A 396 6.18 -9.53 27.31
CA ASP A 396 6.83 -8.59 28.23
C ASP A 396 8.20 -8.20 27.64
N ALA A 397 8.49 -6.90 27.59
CA ALA A 397 9.71 -6.35 27.01
C ALA A 397 10.35 -5.30 27.94
N GLY A 398 11.67 -5.34 28.12
CA GLY A 398 12.41 -4.37 28.92
C GLY A 398 12.80 -3.14 28.11
N PHE A 399 12.68 -1.95 28.69
CA PHE A 399 13.13 -0.70 28.04
C PHE A 399 14.66 -0.64 28.01
N THR A 400 15.21 -0.21 26.87
CA THR A 400 16.65 0.07 26.71
C THR A 400 16.97 1.53 27.02
N ASP A 401 16.00 2.42 26.83
CA ASP A 401 16.15 3.85 27.08
C ASP A 401 16.00 4.16 28.58
N SER A 402 16.85 5.06 29.09
CA SER A 402 16.79 5.55 30.47
C SER A 402 16.68 7.09 30.47
N PRO A 403 15.71 7.69 31.18
CA PRO A 403 14.68 7.03 31.99
C PRO A 403 13.56 6.40 31.13
N PRO A 404 12.93 5.32 31.61
CA PRO A 404 11.80 4.72 30.91
C PRO A 404 10.57 5.66 30.94
N PRO A 405 9.60 5.45 30.01
CA PRO A 405 8.32 6.14 30.06
C PRO A 405 7.59 5.92 31.37
N ARG A 406 6.69 6.85 31.73
CA ARG A 406 5.89 6.74 32.95
C ARG A 406 4.96 5.51 32.89
N ILE A 407 4.86 4.81 34.01
CA ILE A 407 3.93 3.69 34.19
C ILE A 407 2.49 4.16 33.96
N GLY A 408 1.68 3.32 33.32
CA GLY A 408 0.27 3.57 32.99
C GLY A 408 0.05 4.24 31.64
N LEU A 409 1.11 4.62 30.91
CA LEU A 409 0.99 5.11 29.54
C LEU A 409 0.68 3.97 28.57
N ARG A 410 -0.08 4.28 27.52
CA ARG A 410 -0.50 3.36 26.47
C ARG A 410 -0.01 3.81 25.11
N GLY A 411 0.10 2.85 24.20
CA GLY A 411 0.57 3.10 22.85
C GLY A 411 0.49 1.86 21.96
N THR A 412 1.17 1.95 20.82
CA THR A 412 1.34 0.85 19.89
C THR A 412 2.80 0.40 19.88
N ALA A 413 3.03 -0.88 20.12
CA ALA A 413 4.33 -1.50 19.99
C ALA A 413 4.49 -2.12 18.59
N LYS A 414 5.63 -1.81 17.96
CA LYS A 414 6.11 -2.46 16.74
C LYS A 414 7.18 -3.47 17.12
N ILE A 415 6.87 -4.75 16.97
CA ILE A 415 7.78 -5.86 17.26
C ILE A 415 8.43 -6.30 15.96
N PHE A 416 9.76 -6.36 15.92
CA PHE A 416 10.52 -6.82 14.77
C PHE A 416 10.84 -8.31 14.88
N GLY A 417 10.44 -9.09 13.89
CA GLY A 417 10.75 -10.52 13.81
C GLY A 417 11.94 -10.82 12.90
N GLN A 418 12.09 -12.12 12.60
CA GLN A 418 13.11 -12.59 11.67
C GLN A 418 12.91 -12.04 10.24
N ARG A 419 13.99 -12.09 9.45
CA ARG A 419 13.92 -11.77 8.03
C ARG A 419 13.27 -12.93 7.28
N ALA A 420 12.30 -12.61 6.44
CA ALA A 420 11.64 -13.57 5.56
C ALA A 420 11.58 -13.04 4.12
N PRO A 421 11.46 -13.92 3.11
CA PRO A 421 11.23 -13.50 1.74
C PRO A 421 10.02 -12.57 1.63
N LEU A 422 10.13 -11.52 0.82
CA LEU A 422 9.04 -10.57 0.55
C LEU A 422 7.74 -11.26 0.14
N ALA A 423 7.83 -12.36 -0.61
CA ALA A 423 6.68 -13.19 -0.97
C ALA A 423 5.88 -13.65 0.25
N LEU A 424 6.54 -14.20 1.27
CA LEU A 424 5.88 -14.67 2.49
C LEU A 424 5.33 -13.49 3.30
N TYR A 425 6.01 -12.35 3.32
CA TYR A 425 5.51 -11.14 4.00
C TYR A 425 4.21 -10.62 3.36
N LEU A 426 4.16 -10.48 2.03
CA LEU A 426 3.00 -9.97 1.29
C LEU A 426 1.82 -10.96 1.28
N LEU A 427 2.11 -12.25 1.12
CA LEU A 427 1.08 -13.29 1.01
C LEU A 427 0.61 -13.83 2.36
N ARG A 428 1.20 -13.42 3.48
CA ARG A 428 0.87 -13.96 4.82
C ARG A 428 -0.62 -13.90 5.15
N ARG A 429 -1.23 -12.72 5.08
CA ARG A 429 -2.65 -12.52 5.39
C ARG A 429 -3.60 -13.25 4.43
N PRO A 430 -3.45 -13.14 3.09
CA PRO A 430 -4.32 -13.87 2.19
C PRO A 430 -4.13 -15.39 2.29
N LEU A 431 -2.91 -15.90 2.52
CA LEU A 431 -2.67 -17.32 2.76
C LEU A 431 -3.32 -17.80 4.06
N ALA A 432 -3.24 -17.02 5.14
CA ALA A 432 -3.91 -17.35 6.40
C ALA A 432 -5.44 -17.40 6.23
N GLY A 433 -6.02 -16.44 5.50
CA GLY A 433 -7.45 -16.42 5.19
C GLY A 433 -7.90 -17.59 4.30
N LEU A 434 -7.12 -17.92 3.26
CA LEU A 434 -7.34 -19.10 2.41
C LEU A 434 -7.25 -20.40 3.22
N ARG A 435 -6.27 -20.49 4.12
CA ARG A 435 -6.11 -21.66 4.99
C ARG A 435 -7.33 -21.83 5.90
N GLN A 436 -7.80 -20.75 6.49
CA GLN A 436 -8.97 -20.76 7.36
C GLN A 436 -10.28 -21.06 6.61
N SER A 437 -10.41 -20.65 5.35
CA SER A 437 -11.60 -20.93 4.53
C SER A 437 -11.61 -22.32 3.89
N VAL A 438 -10.43 -22.85 3.54
CA VAL A 438 -10.25 -24.15 2.87
C VAL A 438 -9.98 -25.28 3.87
N GLY A 439 -9.66 -24.97 5.13
CA GLY A 439 -9.47 -25.95 6.21
C GLY A 439 -8.15 -26.72 6.16
N LEU A 440 -7.10 -26.13 5.58
CA LEU A 440 -5.75 -26.70 5.50
C LEU A 440 -4.84 -26.37 6.68
#